data_AF-A0AAW7XVK8-F1
#
_entry.id   AF-A0AAW7XVK8-F1
#
_cell.length_a   1.000
_cell.length_b   1.000
_cell.length_c   1.000
_cell.angle_alpha   90.00
_cell.angle_beta   90.00
_cell.angle_gamma   90.00
#
_symmetry.space_group_name_H-M   'P 1'
#
loop_
_entity.id
_entity.type
_entity.pdbx_description
1 polymer ?
#
loop_
_entity_poly.entity_id
_entity_poly.type
_entity_poly.pdbx_seq_one_letter_code
_entity_poly.pdbx_strand_id
1 'polypeptide(L)'
;MSSSSQFIQVVTSVLKKDALALPPEEALLLQPQDEALSARFFYRNFSGCRLPANLFDRQGKRQIHNVASEKECDFPSVIRMPEQSASGCAFVVEEDRLYFLYDRMERWADAPDHVALVAVRLDPERIATLAMQGGDTRFAPSEYLLLAHLLTGLDLKTAAEILGASYDTKRKQIQIILDKLGAKTQTALLRTLSLEITGAVLDEILPQQNQSRETALIKRQFGRDVIAHNISIGDGPDIPVWEFGARRGQPVLYFHSMLAPIVFHDEMVELLKAHDLRWVIVPRHFLELDGRGDIQARLHRLTHALAETVEYLFDAPLICVAESAGVPWAVHFAKQNPDLVSRLVLTATPQAVQPVKTSDSSTLFVEMSQRLRRDERIITGLTQVYNAFSRVPALAQKGLAHMYRKSPADSACLDSLFQKPHLAEWLRLIANHATFASVDELKNLQRDWLSDLKATSCEKIFFHGEEDPISPIEDIRAIAKHLPEAHFHTIENAGHLVLSQHFGSLLSQMTAMDGSPELSS
;
A
#
# COMPACT_ATOMS: atom_id res chain seq x y z
N MET A 1 -4.93 42.80 18.82
CA MET A 1 -5.21 41.61 19.64
C MET A 1 -6.02 40.64 18.78
N SER A 2 -5.34 39.72 18.08
CA SER A 2 -5.98 38.77 17.17
C SER A 2 -6.50 37.57 17.96
N SER A 3 -7.76 37.19 17.75
CA SER A 3 -8.36 35.99 18.33
C SER A 3 -7.60 34.75 17.87
N SER A 4 -7.07 33.97 18.80
CA SER A 4 -6.45 32.68 18.51
C SER A 4 -7.49 31.70 17.95
N SER A 5 -7.06 30.92 16.96
CA SER A 5 -7.87 29.90 16.29
C SER A 5 -8.44 28.87 17.28
N GLN A 6 -9.74 28.58 17.19
CA GLN A 6 -10.40 27.50 17.96
C GLN A 6 -9.70 26.15 17.79
N PHE A 7 -9.05 25.91 16.65
CA PHE A 7 -8.24 24.71 16.41
C PHE A 7 -7.02 24.63 17.34
N ILE A 8 -6.32 25.75 17.56
CA ILE A 8 -5.19 25.82 18.51
C ILE A 8 -5.72 25.54 19.93
N GLN A 9 -6.89 26.08 20.31
CA GLN A 9 -7.47 25.83 21.63
C GLN A 9 -7.89 24.37 21.83
N VAL A 10 -8.42 23.71 20.81
CA VAL A 10 -8.80 22.28 20.85
C VAL A 10 -7.56 21.38 20.87
N VAL A 11 -6.55 21.67 20.07
CA VAL A 11 -5.27 20.93 20.10
C VAL A 11 -4.58 21.10 21.45
N THR A 12 -4.59 22.31 22.03
CA THR A 12 -4.00 22.56 23.35
C THR A 12 -4.80 21.93 24.49
N SER A 13 -6.11 21.76 24.35
CA SER A 13 -6.94 21.12 25.39
C SER A 13 -6.84 19.60 25.38
N VAL A 14 -6.61 18.99 24.21
CA VAL A 14 -6.38 17.55 24.07
C VAL A 14 -4.96 17.17 24.52
N LEU A 15 -3.95 17.98 24.20
CA LEU A 15 -2.56 17.75 24.61
C LEU A 15 -2.30 17.97 26.11
N LYS A 16 -3.20 18.61 26.85
CA LYS A 16 -3.02 18.86 28.28
C LYS A 16 -3.20 17.62 29.18
N LYS A 17 -3.68 16.49 28.65
CA LYS A 17 -3.84 15.26 29.45
C LYS A 17 -2.59 14.38 29.49
N ASP A 18 -1.70 14.52 28.52
CA ASP A 18 -0.34 13.98 28.57
C ASP A 18 0.59 15.12 28.20
N ALA A 19 1.15 15.80 29.20
CA ALA A 19 2.13 16.86 28.99
C ALA A 19 3.43 16.26 28.43
N LEU A 20 3.43 15.91 27.14
CA LEU A 20 4.61 15.87 26.32
C LEU A 20 5.18 17.29 26.33
N ALA A 21 6.24 17.49 27.11
CA ALA A 21 7.02 18.71 27.05
C ALA A 21 7.62 18.79 25.64
N LEU A 22 7.01 19.59 24.77
CA LEU A 22 7.64 19.94 23.50
C LEU A 22 8.91 20.75 23.83
N PRO A 23 10.06 20.39 23.23
CA PRO A 23 11.32 21.04 23.52
C PRO A 23 11.26 22.49 23.03
N PRO A 24 12.01 23.40 23.65
CA PRO A 24 12.09 24.79 23.20
C PRO A 24 12.55 24.84 21.74
N GLU A 25 12.07 25.84 21.00
CA GLU A 25 12.36 26.05 19.58
C GLU A 25 13.88 26.02 19.29
N GLU A 26 14.69 26.55 20.21
CA GLU A 26 16.15 26.51 20.14
C GLU A 26 16.73 25.08 20.18
N ALA A 27 16.12 24.16 20.94
CA ALA A 27 16.56 22.76 21.00
C ALA A 27 16.18 21.96 19.75
N LEU A 28 15.13 22.37 19.01
CA LEU A 28 14.78 21.81 17.70
C LEU A 28 15.69 22.35 16.58
N LEU A 29 16.19 23.58 16.73
CA LEU A 29 17.06 24.25 15.75
C LEU A 29 18.56 23.92 15.94
N LEU A 30 18.96 23.43 17.11
CA LEU A 30 20.35 23.09 17.46
C LEU A 30 20.66 21.58 17.40
N GLN A 31 19.76 20.74 16.86
CA GLN A 31 20.06 19.33 16.70
C GLN A 31 21.27 19.13 15.78
N PRO A 32 22.28 18.33 16.19
CA PRO A 32 23.37 17.93 15.31
C PRO A 32 22.81 17.37 13.99
N GLN A 33 23.44 17.72 12.88
CA GLN A 33 23.03 17.27 11.54
C GLN A 33 22.86 15.74 11.46
N ASP A 34 23.73 15.01 12.15
CA ASP A 34 23.71 13.55 12.25
C ASP A 34 22.45 13.02 12.97
N GLU A 35 21.97 13.70 14.03
CA GLU A 35 20.74 13.32 14.73
C GLU A 35 19.51 13.56 13.85
N ALA A 36 19.48 14.65 13.08
CA ALA A 36 18.42 14.92 12.13
C ALA A 36 18.37 13.89 10.99
N LEU A 37 19.53 13.42 10.51
CA LEU A 37 19.63 12.35 9.52
C LEU A 37 19.17 11.00 10.10
N SER A 38 19.63 10.65 11.30
CA SER A 38 19.19 9.45 12.03
C SER A 38 17.68 9.43 12.24
N ALA A 39 17.09 10.55 12.68
CA ALA A 39 15.66 10.66 12.91
C ALA A 39 14.85 10.47 11.63
N ARG A 40 15.25 11.11 10.53
CA ARG A 40 14.60 10.94 9.22
C ARG A 40 14.65 9.49 8.75
N PHE A 41 15.82 8.88 8.83
CA PHE A 41 16.02 7.46 8.50
C PHE A 41 15.15 6.56 9.37
N PHE A 42 15.11 6.81 10.69
CA PHE A 42 14.34 6.03 11.64
C PHE A 42 12.83 6.08 11.36
N TYR A 43 12.27 7.29 11.25
CA TYR A 43 10.83 7.43 11.02
C TYR A 43 10.39 6.94 9.64
N ARG A 44 11.25 7.01 8.62
CA ARG A 44 10.93 6.43 7.31
C ARG A 44 10.85 4.91 7.36
N ASN A 45 11.87 4.26 7.91
CA ASN A 45 12.03 2.81 7.79
C ASN A 45 11.39 2.02 8.93
N PHE A 46 11.16 2.64 10.09
CA PHE A 46 10.70 1.95 11.30
C PHE A 46 9.39 2.53 11.88
N SER A 47 8.73 3.49 11.22
CA SER A 47 7.41 4.00 11.69
C SER A 47 6.31 2.93 11.70
N GLY A 48 6.44 1.91 10.84
CA GLY A 48 5.55 0.75 10.81
C GLY A 48 5.97 -0.39 11.74
N CYS A 49 7.15 -0.30 12.37
CA CYS A 49 7.69 -1.33 13.26
C CYS A 49 6.88 -1.36 14.57
N ARG A 50 6.30 -2.51 14.87
CA ARG A 50 5.53 -2.79 16.09
C ARG A 50 6.43 -3.07 17.29
N LEU A 51 7.74 -3.21 17.05
CA LEU A 51 8.72 -3.43 18.09
C LEU A 51 9.44 -2.12 18.43
N PRO A 52 9.63 -1.76 19.72
CA PRO A 52 10.48 -0.65 20.11
C PRO A 52 11.84 -0.91 19.51
N ALA A 53 12.26 0.02 18.67
CA ALA A 53 13.54 0.02 18.02
C ALA A 53 14.24 1.35 18.29
N ASN A 54 15.56 1.35 18.25
CA ASN A 54 16.38 2.55 18.27
C ASN A 54 17.63 2.32 17.41
N LEU A 55 18.31 3.42 17.07
CA LEU A 55 19.53 3.41 16.27
C LEU A 55 20.72 3.76 17.15
N PHE A 56 21.86 3.15 16.84
CA PHE A 56 23.12 3.41 17.53
C PHE A 56 24.23 3.66 16.50
N ASP A 57 25.12 4.60 16.81
CA ASP A 57 26.28 4.88 15.96
C ASP A 57 27.44 3.91 16.19
N ARG A 58 28.55 4.13 15.47
CA ARG A 58 29.77 3.30 15.58
C ARG A 58 30.42 3.30 16.96
N GLN A 59 30.14 4.30 17.79
CA GLN A 59 30.64 4.37 19.17
C GLN A 59 29.70 3.65 20.15
N GLY A 60 28.56 3.18 19.62
CA GLY A 60 27.47 2.59 20.35
C GLY A 60 26.58 3.62 21.01
N LYS A 61 26.63 4.90 20.61
CA LYS A 61 25.79 5.94 21.23
C LYS A 61 24.42 5.96 20.57
N ARG A 62 23.38 6.03 21.38
CA ARG A 62 21.99 6.12 20.94
C ARG A 62 21.75 7.37 20.09
N GLN A 63 21.02 7.22 18.99
CA GLN A 63 20.76 8.29 18.03
C GLN A 63 19.35 8.86 18.12
N ILE A 64 18.35 8.05 18.50
CA ILE A 64 16.97 8.52 18.65
C ILE A 64 16.69 8.81 20.11
N HIS A 65 16.48 10.09 20.41
CA HIS A 65 16.14 10.59 21.74
C HIS A 65 14.63 10.83 21.79
N ASN A 66 13.91 10.05 22.60
CA ASN A 66 12.48 10.28 22.81
C ASN A 66 12.28 11.62 23.53
N VAL A 67 11.59 12.53 22.85
CA VAL A 67 11.36 13.90 23.31
C VAL A 67 10.32 13.98 24.45
N ALA A 68 9.59 12.89 24.71
CA ALA A 68 8.41 12.87 25.55
C ALA A 68 8.63 12.69 27.06
N SER A 69 9.78 12.17 27.51
CA SER A 69 10.00 11.81 28.91
C SER A 69 11.47 11.52 29.16
N GLU A 70 12.19 12.44 29.81
CA GLU A 70 13.54 12.18 30.33
C GLU A 70 13.55 11.15 31.49
N LYS A 71 12.38 10.81 32.06
CA LYS A 71 12.26 9.90 33.21
C LYS A 71 12.08 8.43 32.85
N GLU A 72 11.77 8.11 31.60
CA GLU A 72 11.66 6.74 31.09
C GLU A 72 12.32 6.65 29.71
N CYS A 73 13.64 6.80 29.66
CA CYS A 73 14.39 6.49 28.45
C CYS A 73 14.38 4.97 28.23
N ASP A 74 13.61 4.49 27.25
CA ASP A 74 13.34 3.06 27.01
C ASP A 74 14.53 2.23 26.51
N PHE A 75 15.64 2.88 26.16
CA PHE A 75 16.87 2.30 25.64
C PHE A 75 18.10 2.87 26.37
N PRO A 76 19.16 2.07 26.62
CA PRO A 76 20.43 2.53 27.16
C PRO A 76 21.03 3.68 26.35
N SER A 77 21.83 4.51 27.03
CA SER A 77 22.60 5.58 26.37
C SER A 77 23.68 5.03 25.43
N VAL A 78 24.23 3.86 25.75
CA VAL A 78 25.24 3.17 24.96
C VAL A 78 24.90 1.68 24.84
N ILE A 79 24.92 1.14 23.62
CA ILE A 79 24.87 -0.30 23.33
C ILE A 79 25.90 -0.61 22.24
N ARG A 80 26.63 -1.72 22.38
CA ARG A 80 27.62 -2.15 21.39
C ARG A 80 27.35 -3.56 20.90
N MET A 81 27.65 -3.82 19.63
CA MET A 81 27.64 -5.16 19.07
C MET A 81 28.78 -5.98 19.73
N PRO A 82 28.52 -7.21 20.20
CA PRO A 82 29.57 -8.10 20.69
C PRO A 82 30.57 -8.46 19.59
N GLU A 83 31.87 -8.50 19.91
CA GLU A 83 32.96 -8.76 18.96
C GLU A 83 32.86 -10.13 18.23
N GLN A 84 32.05 -11.06 18.76
CA GLN A 84 31.88 -12.43 18.25
C GLN A 84 30.65 -12.61 17.35
N SER A 85 29.94 -11.54 16.98
CA SER A 85 28.75 -11.63 16.12
C SER A 85 29.11 -11.86 14.65
N ALA A 86 29.29 -13.12 14.24
CA ALA A 86 29.60 -13.46 12.85
C ALA A 86 28.41 -13.26 11.89
N SER A 87 27.17 -13.35 12.39
CA SER A 87 25.92 -13.33 11.62
C SER A 87 25.31 -11.93 11.41
N GLY A 88 25.95 -10.88 11.94
CA GLY A 88 25.43 -9.51 11.92
C GLY A 88 24.19 -9.29 12.80
N CYS A 89 23.93 -10.22 13.71
CA CYS A 89 22.89 -10.10 14.73
C CYS A 89 23.33 -10.71 16.06
N ALA A 90 22.90 -10.13 17.17
CA ALA A 90 23.24 -10.60 18.51
C ALA A 90 22.14 -10.29 19.54
N PHE A 91 22.11 -11.06 20.61
CA PHE A 91 21.34 -10.76 21.81
C PHE A 91 22.24 -10.15 22.87
N VAL A 92 21.81 -9.06 23.50
CA VAL A 92 22.53 -8.39 24.58
C VAL A 92 21.57 -8.06 25.71
N VAL A 93 22.04 -8.16 26.96
CA VAL A 93 21.30 -7.70 28.14
C VAL A 93 21.96 -6.43 28.66
N GLU A 94 21.19 -5.35 28.74
CA GLU A 94 21.60 -4.07 29.34
C GLU A 94 20.47 -3.58 30.24
N GLU A 95 20.82 -3.06 31.42
CA GLU A 95 19.84 -2.52 32.39
C GLU A 95 18.66 -3.48 32.65
N ASP A 96 18.95 -4.77 32.85
CA ASP A 96 17.95 -5.83 33.09
C ASP A 96 16.93 -6.02 31.94
N ARG A 97 17.30 -5.65 30.71
CA ARG A 97 16.47 -5.77 29.51
C ARG A 97 17.19 -6.47 28.37
N LEU A 98 16.48 -7.30 27.63
CA LEU A 98 17.00 -8.00 26.45
C LEU A 98 16.83 -7.12 25.20
N TYR A 99 17.91 -7.00 24.45
CA TYR A 99 17.98 -6.32 23.17
C TYR A 99 18.45 -7.30 22.09
N PHE A 100 17.77 -7.25 20.95
CA PHE A 100 18.27 -7.84 19.70
C PHE A 100 18.96 -6.75 18.89
N LEU A 101 20.21 -6.98 18.50
CA LEU A 101 21.02 -6.04 17.73
C LEU A 101 21.17 -6.55 16.29
N TYR A 102 21.19 -5.63 15.34
CA TYR A 102 21.43 -5.88 13.92
C TYR A 102 22.36 -4.82 13.33
N ASP A 103 23.50 -5.21 12.75
CA ASP A 103 24.56 -4.26 12.28
C ASP A 103 24.71 -4.16 10.76
N ARG A 104 23.91 -4.88 9.99
CA ARG A 104 24.01 -4.88 8.51
C ARG A 104 23.24 -3.70 7.92
N MET A 105 23.72 -2.49 8.22
CA MET A 105 23.10 -1.23 7.77
C MET A 105 23.10 -1.09 6.25
N GLU A 106 23.95 -1.82 5.52
CA GLU A 106 23.97 -1.90 4.07
C GLU A 106 22.67 -2.44 3.46
N ARG A 107 21.76 -3.03 4.26
CA ARG A 107 20.43 -3.45 3.79
C ARG A 107 19.50 -2.28 3.47
N TRP A 108 19.77 -1.09 3.99
CA TRP A 108 19.01 0.11 3.68
C TRP A 108 19.89 1.04 2.83
N ALA A 109 19.46 1.33 1.60
CA ALA A 109 20.20 2.18 0.67
C ALA A 109 20.36 3.63 1.16
N ASP A 110 19.53 4.02 2.12
CA ASP A 110 19.41 5.35 2.68
C ASP A 110 19.92 5.46 4.13
N ALA A 111 20.58 4.42 4.65
CA ALA A 111 21.17 4.44 5.98
C ALA A 111 22.27 5.52 6.08
N PRO A 112 22.24 6.41 7.09
CA PRO A 112 23.32 7.36 7.30
C PRO A 112 24.63 6.66 7.67
N ASP A 113 25.77 7.15 7.15
CA ASP A 113 27.09 6.54 7.31
C ASP A 113 27.52 6.33 8.77
N HIS A 114 27.04 7.18 9.68
CA HIS A 114 27.37 7.13 11.11
C HIS A 114 26.55 6.10 11.88
N VAL A 115 25.38 5.69 11.39
CA VAL A 115 24.55 4.67 12.02
C VAL A 115 25.20 3.30 11.82
N ALA A 116 25.42 2.57 12.89
CA ALA A 116 26.12 1.29 12.88
C ALA A 116 25.22 0.09 13.18
N LEU A 117 24.16 0.27 13.97
CA LEU A 117 23.25 -0.82 14.30
C LEU A 117 21.84 -0.34 14.65
N VAL A 118 20.89 -1.25 14.49
CA VAL A 118 19.53 -1.17 15.00
C VAL A 118 19.44 -2.05 16.25
N ALA A 119 18.88 -1.53 17.34
CA ALA A 119 18.56 -2.32 18.53
C ALA A 119 17.04 -2.42 18.69
N VAL A 120 16.54 -3.61 18.98
CA VAL A 120 15.12 -3.90 19.22
C VAL A 120 14.95 -4.43 20.64
N ARG A 121 14.03 -3.84 21.41
CA ARG A 121 13.76 -4.28 22.78
C ARG A 121 12.77 -5.44 22.80
N LEU A 122 13.10 -6.47 23.58
CA LEU A 122 12.32 -7.68 23.73
C LEU A 122 11.80 -7.83 25.15
N ASP A 123 10.59 -7.31 25.40
CA ASP A 123 9.93 -7.43 26.71
C ASP A 123 9.36 -8.85 26.93
N PRO A 124 9.05 -9.25 28.19
CA PRO A 124 8.56 -10.59 28.51
C PRO A 124 7.33 -11.02 27.69
N GLU A 125 6.37 -10.13 27.45
CA GLU A 125 5.18 -10.46 26.66
C GLU A 125 5.51 -10.74 25.19
N ARG A 126 6.53 -10.07 24.65
CA ARG A 126 6.97 -10.26 23.26
C ARG A 126 7.68 -11.59 23.09
N ILE A 127 8.57 -11.94 24.02
CA ILE A 127 9.22 -13.26 24.01
C ILE A 127 8.15 -14.35 24.09
N ALA A 128 7.14 -14.20 24.95
CA ALA A 128 6.04 -15.16 25.04
C ALA A 128 5.25 -15.24 23.72
N THR A 129 4.93 -14.10 23.08
CA THR A 129 4.20 -14.08 21.81
C THR A 129 4.99 -14.74 20.68
N LEU A 130 6.30 -14.45 20.59
CA LEU A 130 7.17 -14.97 19.54
C LEU A 130 7.47 -16.47 19.70
N ALA A 131 7.44 -16.97 20.93
CA ALA A 131 7.71 -18.37 21.27
C ALA A 131 6.52 -19.32 21.06
N MET A 132 5.33 -18.83 20.68
CA MET A 132 4.10 -19.62 20.74
C MET A 132 3.39 -19.83 19.40
N GLN A 133 3.07 -21.10 19.12
CA GLN A 133 1.94 -21.51 18.28
C GLN A 133 0.59 -21.56 19.05
N GLY A 134 0.35 -20.63 19.99
CA GLY A 134 -0.99 -20.33 20.55
C GLY A 134 -1.27 -20.70 22.02
N GLY A 135 -0.78 -19.90 22.99
CA GLY A 135 -1.17 -20.01 24.41
C GLY A 135 -0.78 -18.80 25.28
N ASP A 136 -1.26 -18.78 26.52
CA ASP A 136 -1.30 -17.62 27.43
C ASP A 136 -0.11 -17.61 28.44
N THR A 137 1.12 -17.84 27.96
CA THR A 137 2.30 -17.99 28.82
C THR A 137 2.81 -16.64 29.37
N ARG A 138 2.99 -16.54 30.69
CA ARG A 138 3.58 -15.37 31.36
C ARG A 138 4.88 -15.71 32.10
N PHE A 139 5.90 -14.89 31.91
CA PHE A 139 7.18 -14.99 32.63
C PHE A 139 7.18 -14.11 33.88
N ALA A 140 7.71 -14.64 34.98
CA ALA A 140 8.09 -13.83 36.12
C ALA A 140 9.37 -13.03 35.79
N PRO A 141 9.62 -11.87 36.44
CA PRO A 141 10.80 -11.05 36.17
C PRO A 141 12.12 -11.82 36.24
N SER A 142 12.28 -12.68 37.24
CA SER A 142 13.49 -13.49 37.41
C SER A 142 13.63 -14.61 36.36
N GLU A 143 12.53 -15.08 35.78
CA GLU A 143 12.52 -16.08 34.70
C GLU A 143 12.95 -15.44 33.39
N TYR A 144 12.38 -14.25 33.10
CA TYR A 144 12.75 -13.43 31.96
C TYR A 144 14.24 -13.08 31.98
N LEU A 145 14.77 -12.59 33.10
CA LEU A 145 16.18 -12.23 33.21
C LEU A 145 17.12 -13.43 33.04
N LEU A 146 16.75 -14.59 33.60
CA LEU A 146 17.50 -15.82 33.37
C LEU A 146 17.50 -16.19 31.88
N LEU A 147 16.33 -16.19 31.24
CA LEU A 147 16.20 -16.51 29.82
C LEU A 147 16.99 -15.53 28.95
N ALA A 148 16.93 -14.24 29.26
CA ALA A 148 17.63 -13.18 28.55
C ALA A 148 19.15 -13.41 28.54
N HIS A 149 19.76 -13.66 29.70
CA HIS A 149 21.19 -13.98 29.80
C HIS A 149 21.58 -15.29 29.08
N LEU A 150 20.70 -16.29 29.10
CA LEU A 150 20.95 -17.52 28.36
C LEU A 150 20.88 -17.32 26.84
N LEU A 151 19.99 -16.43 26.36
CA LEU A 151 19.89 -16.07 24.93
C LEU A 151 21.11 -15.28 24.43
N THR A 152 21.85 -14.59 25.31
CA THR A 152 23.15 -13.97 24.95
C THR A 152 24.28 -14.98 24.85
N GLY A 153 24.01 -16.28 25.04
CA GLY A 153 24.99 -17.37 24.94
C GLY A 153 25.73 -17.70 26.23
N LEU A 154 25.34 -17.12 27.38
CA LEU A 154 25.93 -17.48 28.67
C LEU A 154 25.50 -18.87 29.11
N ASP A 155 26.40 -19.58 29.80
CA ASP A 155 26.02 -20.81 30.47
C ASP A 155 25.21 -20.53 31.76
N LEU A 156 24.53 -21.56 32.27
CA LEU A 156 23.66 -21.44 33.43
C LEU A 156 24.41 -21.00 34.70
N LYS A 157 25.69 -21.34 34.81
CA LYS A 157 26.51 -21.01 35.99
C LYS A 157 26.88 -19.53 35.97
N THR A 158 27.38 -19.03 34.84
CA THR A 158 27.68 -17.60 34.66
C THR A 158 26.43 -16.75 34.79
N ALA A 159 25.29 -17.17 34.22
CA ALA A 159 24.03 -16.47 34.38
C ALA A 159 23.56 -16.43 35.85
N ALA A 160 23.80 -17.50 36.63
CA ALA A 160 23.47 -17.52 38.05
C ALA A 160 24.33 -16.56 38.88
N GLU A 161 25.64 -16.50 38.59
CA GLU A 161 26.58 -15.58 39.22
C GLU A 161 26.21 -14.11 38.96
N ILE A 162 25.90 -13.76 37.69
CA ILE A 162 25.47 -12.40 37.32
C ILE A 162 24.17 -12.01 38.04
N LEU A 163 23.22 -12.94 38.13
CA LEU A 163 21.93 -12.69 38.77
C LEU A 163 21.97 -12.80 40.31
N GLY A 164 23.15 -12.97 40.90
CA GLY A 164 23.32 -13.04 42.36
C GLY A 164 22.59 -14.21 43.03
N ALA A 165 22.44 -15.34 42.32
CA ALA A 165 21.68 -16.51 42.79
C ALA A 165 22.52 -17.79 42.76
N SER A 166 22.14 -18.79 43.56
CA SER A 166 22.81 -20.09 43.51
C SER A 166 22.48 -20.85 42.22
N TYR A 167 23.44 -21.66 41.74
CA TYR A 167 23.27 -22.53 40.58
C TYR A 167 22.02 -23.41 40.70
N ASP A 168 21.79 -24.01 41.87
CA ASP A 168 20.61 -24.87 42.11
C ASP A 168 19.29 -24.11 41.98
N THR A 169 19.25 -22.84 42.38
CA THR A 169 18.07 -21.98 42.22
C THR A 169 17.78 -21.75 40.74
N LYS A 170 18.79 -21.37 39.96
CA LYS A 170 18.63 -21.15 38.52
C LYS A 170 18.37 -22.43 37.74
N ARG A 171 18.89 -23.57 38.20
CA ARG A 171 18.56 -24.91 37.67
C ARG A 171 17.09 -25.27 37.84
N LYS A 172 16.49 -24.98 39.00
CA LYS A 172 15.04 -25.14 39.19
C LYS A 172 14.25 -24.18 38.31
N GLN A 173 14.73 -22.94 38.18
CA GLN A 173 14.07 -21.91 37.38
C GLN A 173 14.06 -22.23 35.88
N ILE A 174 15.17 -22.73 35.32
CA ILE A 174 15.21 -23.14 33.91
C ILE A 174 14.28 -24.33 33.65
N GLN A 175 14.10 -25.24 34.61
CA GLN A 175 13.12 -26.33 34.48
C GLN A 175 11.69 -25.77 34.35
N ILE A 176 11.33 -24.77 35.15
CA ILE A 176 10.02 -24.09 35.05
C ILE A 176 9.85 -23.45 33.66
N ILE A 177 10.89 -22.80 33.13
CA ILE A 177 10.86 -22.19 31.80
C ILE A 177 10.69 -23.26 30.70
N LEU A 178 11.41 -24.38 30.80
CA LEU A 178 11.28 -25.51 29.88
C LEU A 178 9.86 -26.07 29.87
N ASP A 179 9.26 -26.26 31.05
CA ASP A 179 7.90 -26.77 31.19
C ASP A 179 6.87 -25.78 30.60
N LYS A 180 7.05 -24.47 30.84
CA LYS A 180 6.18 -23.40 30.28
C LYS A 180 6.23 -23.35 28.76
N LEU A 181 7.37 -23.65 28.15
CA LEU A 181 7.60 -23.54 26.71
C LEU A 181 7.60 -24.89 25.98
N GLY A 182 7.27 -25.98 26.69
CA GLY A 182 7.17 -27.33 26.10
C GLY A 182 8.50 -27.87 25.57
N ALA A 183 9.64 -27.36 26.03
CA ALA A 183 10.95 -27.74 25.53
C ALA A 183 11.59 -28.85 26.38
N LYS A 184 12.23 -29.83 25.72
CA LYS A 184 12.83 -30.99 26.41
C LYS A 184 14.20 -30.70 27.02
N THR A 185 14.94 -29.73 26.48
CA THR A 185 16.30 -29.38 26.93
C THR A 185 16.56 -27.89 26.77
N GLN A 186 17.47 -27.34 27.58
CA GLN A 186 17.90 -25.94 27.50
C GLN A 186 18.44 -25.59 26.11
N THR A 187 19.32 -26.43 25.55
CA THR A 187 19.91 -26.18 24.22
C THR A 187 18.85 -26.15 23.12
N ALA A 188 17.87 -27.06 23.15
CA ALA A 188 16.77 -27.06 22.18
C ALA A 188 15.90 -25.82 22.34
N LEU A 189 15.58 -25.44 23.58
CA LEU A 189 14.80 -24.23 23.89
C LEU A 189 15.48 -22.99 23.31
N LEU A 190 16.75 -22.76 23.68
CA LEU A 190 17.47 -21.56 23.27
C LEU A 190 17.63 -21.49 21.76
N ARG A 191 17.95 -22.63 21.10
CA ARG A 191 18.05 -22.66 19.64
C ARG A 191 16.73 -22.29 18.95
N THR A 192 15.62 -22.88 19.38
CA THR A 192 14.30 -22.59 18.80
C THR A 192 13.91 -21.14 19.03
N LEU A 193 14.00 -20.66 20.28
CA LEU A 193 13.67 -19.27 20.61
C LEU A 193 14.55 -18.28 19.87
N SER A 194 15.87 -18.49 19.82
CA SER A 194 16.78 -17.61 19.08
C SER A 194 16.40 -17.56 17.61
N LEU A 195 16.05 -18.68 16.97
CA LEU A 195 15.64 -18.70 15.56
C LEU A 195 14.30 -18.00 15.34
N GLU A 196 13.29 -18.29 16.15
CA GLU A 196 11.95 -17.70 16.04
C GLU A 196 11.97 -16.18 16.29
N ILE A 197 12.66 -15.76 17.35
CA ILE A 197 12.82 -14.34 17.66
C ILE A 197 13.62 -13.64 16.56
N THR A 198 14.73 -14.22 16.10
CA THR A 198 15.53 -13.64 15.02
C THR A 198 14.69 -13.48 13.75
N GLY A 199 13.96 -14.53 13.33
CA GLY A 199 13.09 -14.46 12.16
C GLY A 199 12.03 -13.38 12.28
N ALA A 200 11.28 -13.37 13.38
CA ALA A 200 10.21 -12.39 13.58
C ALA A 200 10.70 -10.95 13.74
N VAL A 201 11.86 -10.73 14.39
CA VAL A 201 12.45 -9.41 14.49
C VAL A 201 12.95 -8.95 13.13
N LEU A 202 13.65 -9.80 12.38
CA LEU A 202 14.13 -9.48 11.03
C LEU A 202 12.98 -9.19 10.05
N ASP A 203 11.88 -9.94 10.11
CA ASP A 203 10.67 -9.67 9.30
C ASP A 203 10.06 -8.30 9.57
N GLU A 204 10.23 -7.78 10.80
CA GLU A 204 9.70 -6.47 11.21
C GLU A 204 10.67 -5.32 10.87
N ILE A 205 11.98 -5.53 11.04
CA ILE A 205 12.97 -4.46 10.88
C ILE A 205 13.54 -4.37 9.47
N LEU A 206 13.75 -5.50 8.78
CA LEU A 206 14.38 -5.47 7.47
C LEU A 206 13.45 -4.83 6.45
N PRO A 207 14.01 -4.05 5.50
CA PRO A 207 13.24 -3.61 4.36
C PRO A 207 12.81 -4.89 3.62
N GLN A 208 11.49 -5.12 3.55
CA GLN A 208 10.92 -6.34 2.99
C GLN A 208 11.35 -6.46 1.52
N GLN A 209 12.42 -7.20 1.25
CA GLN A 209 12.76 -7.56 -0.12
C GLN A 209 11.76 -8.62 -0.61
N ASN A 210 10.87 -8.20 -1.51
CA ASN A 210 10.28 -8.98 -2.60
C ASN A 210 9.22 -10.07 -2.32
N GLN A 211 8.26 -9.83 -1.43
CA GLN A 211 6.87 -10.18 -1.76
C GLN A 211 5.97 -9.02 -1.41
N SER A 212 5.67 -8.20 -2.43
CA SER A 212 4.76 -7.10 -2.25
C SER A 212 3.38 -7.61 -1.82
N ARG A 213 2.74 -6.96 -0.85
CA ARG A 213 1.52 -7.46 -0.19
C ARG A 213 0.38 -7.68 -1.18
N GLU A 214 0.34 -6.84 -2.20
CA GLU A 214 -0.55 -6.96 -3.36
C GLU A 214 -0.22 -8.18 -4.22
N THR A 215 1.06 -8.52 -4.42
CA THR A 215 1.48 -9.74 -5.12
C THR A 215 1.07 -10.99 -4.33
N ALA A 216 1.19 -10.96 -3.00
CA ALA A 216 0.72 -12.05 -2.15
C ALA A 216 -0.81 -12.21 -2.22
N LEU A 217 -1.56 -11.10 -2.23
CA LEU A 217 -3.02 -11.10 -2.35
C LEU A 217 -3.48 -11.64 -3.71
N ILE A 218 -2.91 -11.15 -4.82
CA ILE A 218 -3.31 -11.60 -6.15
C ILE A 218 -2.98 -13.07 -6.39
N LYS A 219 -1.82 -13.55 -5.89
CA LYS A 219 -1.44 -14.96 -5.96
C LYS A 219 -2.34 -15.85 -5.12
N ARG A 220 -2.84 -15.38 -3.97
CA ARG A 220 -3.85 -16.12 -3.19
C ARG A 220 -5.17 -16.24 -3.94
N GLN A 221 -5.58 -15.20 -4.66
CA GLN A 221 -6.86 -15.16 -5.38
C GLN A 221 -6.84 -15.99 -6.67
N PHE A 222 -5.78 -15.90 -7.47
CA PHE A 222 -5.72 -16.50 -8.81
C PHE A 222 -4.68 -17.62 -8.96
N GLY A 223 -3.84 -17.86 -7.97
CA GLY A 223 -2.88 -18.96 -7.98
C GLY A 223 -1.96 -18.96 -9.21
N ARG A 224 -2.14 -19.96 -10.08
CA ARG A 224 -1.35 -20.15 -11.30
C ARG A 224 -1.89 -19.39 -12.51
N ASP A 225 -3.11 -18.88 -12.44
CA ASP A 225 -3.74 -18.14 -13.53
C ASP A 225 -3.26 -16.68 -13.62
N VAL A 226 -2.53 -16.21 -12.62
CA VAL A 226 -1.81 -14.93 -12.66
C VAL A 226 -0.31 -15.15 -12.76
N ILE A 227 0.34 -14.42 -13.65
CA ILE A 227 1.80 -14.24 -13.63
C ILE A 227 2.05 -12.86 -13.02
N ALA A 228 2.75 -12.80 -11.90
CA ALA A 228 3.14 -11.55 -11.25
C ALA A 228 4.66 -11.50 -11.26
N HIS A 229 5.20 -10.43 -11.83
CA HIS A 229 6.64 -10.18 -11.90
C HIS A 229 6.87 -8.67 -11.91
N ASN A 230 8.10 -8.25 -11.62
CA ASN A 230 8.49 -6.86 -11.76
C ASN A 230 9.44 -6.71 -12.95
N ILE A 231 9.32 -5.59 -13.65
CA ILE A 231 10.13 -5.26 -14.81
C ILE A 231 10.90 -3.99 -14.50
N SER A 232 12.23 -4.09 -14.56
CA SER A 232 13.15 -2.97 -14.45
C SER A 232 13.83 -2.76 -15.81
N ILE A 233 13.70 -1.57 -16.39
CA ILE A 233 14.33 -1.19 -17.67
C ILE A 233 15.32 -0.06 -17.40
N GLY A 234 16.60 -0.31 -17.68
CA GLY A 234 17.67 0.66 -17.43
C GLY A 234 17.72 1.10 -15.96
N ASP A 235 17.83 2.42 -15.75
CA ASP A 235 17.75 3.06 -14.42
C ASP A 235 16.31 3.48 -14.04
N GLY A 236 15.31 2.97 -14.77
CA GLY A 236 13.89 3.23 -14.53
C GLY A 236 13.36 2.58 -13.25
N PRO A 237 12.16 2.99 -12.78
CA PRO A 237 11.53 2.36 -11.63
C PRO A 237 11.18 0.91 -11.93
N ASP A 238 11.20 0.06 -10.90
CA ASP A 238 10.74 -1.32 -11.00
C ASP A 238 9.20 -1.34 -11.10
N ILE A 239 8.66 -1.79 -12.24
CA ILE A 239 7.23 -1.77 -12.52
C ILE A 239 6.64 -3.16 -12.23
N PRO A 240 5.72 -3.31 -11.25
CA PRO A 240 5.00 -4.55 -11.04
C PRO A 240 4.00 -4.76 -12.17
N VAL A 241 4.02 -5.95 -12.76
CA VAL A 241 3.14 -6.36 -13.86
C VAL A 241 2.44 -7.66 -13.50
N TRP A 242 1.11 -7.66 -13.63
CA TRP A 242 0.29 -8.86 -13.53
C TRP A 242 -0.31 -9.21 -14.87
N GLU A 243 -0.21 -10.47 -15.25
CA GLU A 243 -0.73 -10.97 -16.51
C GLU A 243 -1.75 -12.08 -16.31
N PHE A 244 -2.80 -12.03 -17.12
CA PHE A 244 -3.89 -13.01 -17.19
C PHE A 244 -4.18 -13.37 -18.65
N GLY A 245 -4.84 -14.50 -18.86
CA GLY A 245 -5.33 -14.90 -20.18
C GLY A 245 -4.30 -15.66 -21.02
N ALA A 246 -4.36 -15.49 -22.34
CA ALA A 246 -3.52 -16.17 -23.31
C ALA A 246 -2.12 -15.52 -23.39
N ARG A 247 -1.05 -16.29 -23.15
CA ARG A 247 0.34 -15.77 -23.11
C ARG A 247 0.83 -15.13 -24.41
N ARG A 248 0.19 -15.44 -25.54
CA ARG A 248 0.52 -14.91 -26.87
C ARG A 248 -0.67 -14.25 -27.55
N GLY A 249 -1.73 -13.99 -26.77
CA GLY A 249 -2.92 -13.33 -27.26
C GLY A 249 -2.70 -11.86 -27.56
N GLN A 250 -3.71 -11.21 -28.13
CA GLN A 250 -3.73 -9.77 -28.37
C GLN A 250 -3.48 -9.03 -27.04
N PRO A 251 -2.47 -8.13 -26.97
CA PRO A 251 -2.15 -7.46 -25.73
C PRO A 251 -3.20 -6.41 -25.36
N VAL A 252 -3.63 -6.48 -24.09
CA VAL A 252 -4.58 -5.58 -23.48
C VAL A 252 -3.97 -4.99 -22.22
N LEU A 253 -3.85 -3.67 -22.16
CA LEU A 253 -3.41 -2.95 -20.96
C LEU A 253 -4.63 -2.41 -20.22
N TYR A 254 -4.83 -2.86 -18.98
CA TYR A 254 -5.98 -2.49 -18.16
C TYR A 254 -5.63 -1.42 -17.13
N PHE A 255 -6.32 -0.28 -17.24
CA PHE A 255 -6.32 0.82 -16.28
C PHE A 255 -7.50 0.65 -15.33
N HIS A 256 -7.24 0.00 -14.20
CA HIS A 256 -8.25 -0.37 -13.21
C HIS A 256 -8.98 0.83 -12.55
N SER A 257 -10.09 0.61 -11.83
CA SER A 257 -10.72 1.65 -11.01
C SER A 257 -10.02 1.86 -9.66
N MET A 258 -10.49 2.81 -8.85
CA MET A 258 -9.90 3.09 -7.52
C MET A 258 -10.21 2.01 -6.48
N LEU A 259 -11.25 1.20 -6.70
CA LEU A 259 -11.72 0.22 -5.72
C LEU A 259 -10.80 -1.01 -5.63
N ALA A 260 -10.33 -1.49 -6.78
CA ALA A 260 -9.44 -2.63 -6.85
C ALA A 260 -8.62 -2.62 -8.14
N PRO A 261 -7.44 -3.24 -8.14
CA PRO A 261 -6.59 -3.34 -9.33
C PRO A 261 -7.04 -4.39 -10.35
N ILE A 262 -8.15 -5.10 -10.13
CA ILE A 262 -8.62 -6.22 -10.95
C ILE A 262 -10.09 -6.09 -11.32
N VAL A 263 -10.50 -6.81 -12.37
CA VAL A 263 -11.92 -7.02 -12.68
C VAL A 263 -12.43 -8.17 -11.81
N PHE A 264 -13.57 -7.97 -11.14
CA PHE A 264 -14.21 -9.05 -10.40
C PHE A 264 -15.23 -9.76 -11.26
N HIS A 265 -14.79 -10.81 -11.94
CA HIS A 265 -15.64 -11.70 -12.70
C HIS A 265 -15.15 -13.14 -12.51
N ASP A 266 -16.06 -14.06 -12.18
CA ASP A 266 -15.70 -15.43 -11.79
C ASP A 266 -14.99 -16.20 -12.92
N GLU A 267 -15.40 -15.94 -14.16
CA GLU A 267 -14.84 -16.54 -15.38
C GLU A 267 -13.82 -15.63 -16.09
N MET A 268 -13.24 -14.64 -15.39
CA MET A 268 -12.36 -13.64 -16.02
C MET A 268 -11.26 -14.30 -16.85
N VAL A 269 -10.56 -15.28 -16.29
CA VAL A 269 -9.38 -15.88 -16.92
C VAL A 269 -9.78 -16.75 -18.11
N GLU A 270 -10.86 -17.52 -17.96
CA GLU A 270 -11.44 -18.38 -18.99
C GLU A 270 -11.90 -17.55 -20.18
N LEU A 271 -12.62 -16.45 -19.93
CA LEU A 271 -13.11 -15.54 -20.96
C LEU A 271 -11.96 -14.85 -21.71
N LEU A 272 -10.91 -14.42 -20.99
CA LEU A 272 -9.70 -13.87 -21.61
C LEU A 272 -8.99 -14.89 -22.51
N LYS A 273 -8.85 -16.13 -22.06
CA LYS A 273 -8.28 -17.22 -22.87
C LYS A 273 -9.14 -17.52 -24.09
N ALA A 274 -10.47 -17.52 -23.95
CA ALA A 274 -11.41 -17.80 -25.04
C ALA A 274 -11.39 -16.74 -26.16
N HIS A 275 -11.08 -15.48 -25.80
CA HIS A 275 -10.93 -14.38 -26.77
C HIS A 275 -9.47 -14.18 -27.23
N ASP A 276 -8.56 -15.09 -26.88
CA ASP A 276 -7.12 -14.98 -27.16
C ASP A 276 -6.52 -13.62 -26.75
N LEU A 277 -6.80 -13.19 -25.51
CA LEU A 277 -6.35 -11.92 -24.96
C LEU A 277 -5.27 -12.13 -23.89
N ARG A 278 -4.21 -11.30 -23.96
CA ARG A 278 -3.18 -11.18 -22.92
C ARG A 278 -3.47 -9.93 -22.10
N TRP A 279 -4.10 -10.10 -20.95
CA TRP A 279 -4.57 -9.00 -20.10
C TRP A 279 -3.53 -8.61 -19.07
N VAL A 280 -3.10 -7.36 -19.11
CA VAL A 280 -1.95 -6.84 -18.38
C VAL A 280 -2.40 -5.74 -17.45
N ILE A 281 -2.00 -5.84 -16.19
CA ILE A 281 -2.37 -4.92 -15.13
C ILE A 281 -1.09 -4.41 -14.48
N VAL A 282 -0.99 -3.10 -14.37
CA VAL A 282 -0.01 -2.46 -13.50
C VAL A 282 -0.78 -1.90 -12.29
N PRO A 283 -0.58 -2.46 -11.08
CA PRO A 283 -1.36 -2.13 -9.90
C PRO A 283 -0.90 -0.79 -9.31
N ARG A 284 -1.28 0.31 -9.97
CA ARG A 284 -0.74 1.66 -9.74
C ARG A 284 -0.93 2.22 -8.34
N HIS A 285 -1.84 1.66 -7.55
CA HIS A 285 -1.98 1.96 -6.12
C HIS A 285 -0.69 1.72 -5.32
N PHE A 286 0.15 0.78 -5.76
CA PHE A 286 1.35 0.33 -5.05
C PHE A 286 2.65 0.78 -5.73
N LEU A 287 2.54 1.66 -6.73
CA LEU A 287 3.70 2.28 -7.35
C LEU A 287 4.14 3.47 -6.50
N GLU A 288 5.30 3.33 -5.88
CA GLU A 288 5.94 4.42 -5.16
C GLU A 288 6.53 5.41 -6.16
N LEU A 289 5.85 6.54 -6.33
CA LEU A 289 6.44 7.69 -6.97
C LEU A 289 7.23 8.43 -5.90
N ASP A 290 8.50 8.72 -6.18
CA ASP A 290 9.25 9.67 -5.39
C ASP A 290 8.39 10.95 -5.30
N GLY A 291 8.11 11.43 -4.08
CA GLY A 291 7.20 12.56 -3.86
C GLY A 291 7.68 13.91 -4.44
N ARG A 292 8.63 13.87 -5.37
CA ARG A 292 9.26 14.98 -6.07
C ARG A 292 8.43 15.36 -7.31
N GLY A 293 8.36 16.66 -7.58
CA GLY A 293 7.63 17.22 -8.72
C GLY A 293 6.12 17.30 -8.49
N ASP A 294 5.45 18.07 -9.33
CA ASP A 294 3.99 18.19 -9.30
C ASP A 294 3.31 16.91 -9.83
N ILE A 295 1.97 16.89 -9.78
CA ILE A 295 1.20 15.72 -10.21
C ILE A 295 1.34 15.42 -11.71
N GLN A 296 1.55 16.42 -12.56
CA GLN A 296 1.73 16.19 -14.00
C GLN A 296 3.09 15.53 -14.25
N ALA A 297 4.14 16.00 -13.59
CA ALA A 297 5.46 15.40 -13.67
C ALA A 297 5.44 13.94 -13.19
N ARG A 298 4.72 13.66 -12.10
CA ARG A 298 4.54 12.29 -11.58
C ARG A 298 3.78 11.39 -12.55
N LEU A 299 2.64 11.86 -13.06
CA LEU A 299 1.83 11.17 -14.08
C LEU A 299 2.66 10.83 -15.31
N HIS A 300 3.40 11.82 -15.83
CA HIS A 300 4.23 11.65 -17.02
C HIS A 300 5.35 10.62 -16.80
N ARG A 301 6.07 10.69 -15.67
CA ARG A 301 7.10 9.68 -15.32
C ARG A 301 6.51 8.28 -15.28
N LEU A 302 5.33 8.11 -14.67
CA LEU A 302 4.70 6.81 -14.57
C LEU A 302 4.27 6.28 -15.94
N THR A 303 3.65 7.12 -16.77
CA THR A 303 3.23 6.72 -18.12
C THR A 303 4.40 6.45 -19.05
N HIS A 304 5.54 7.12 -18.86
CA HIS A 304 6.77 6.84 -19.59
C HIS A 304 7.34 5.48 -19.21
N ALA A 305 7.52 5.21 -17.91
CA ALA A 305 8.01 3.92 -17.45
C ALA A 305 7.07 2.77 -17.85
N LEU A 306 5.76 3.02 -17.84
CA LEU A 306 4.77 2.09 -18.35
C LEU A 306 4.91 1.85 -19.86
N ALA A 307 5.18 2.90 -20.65
CA ALA A 307 5.41 2.79 -22.10
C ALA A 307 6.63 1.90 -22.40
N GLU A 308 7.76 2.15 -21.75
CA GLU A 308 8.96 1.31 -21.88
C GLU A 308 8.68 -0.14 -21.50
N THR A 309 7.92 -0.34 -20.42
CA THR A 309 7.54 -1.67 -19.93
C THR A 309 6.70 -2.44 -20.94
N VAL A 310 5.72 -1.79 -21.57
CA VAL A 310 4.86 -2.45 -22.56
C VAL A 310 5.55 -2.63 -23.90
N GLU A 311 6.42 -1.71 -24.33
CA GLU A 311 7.28 -1.89 -25.51
C GLU A 311 8.21 -3.10 -25.34
N TYR A 312 8.72 -3.32 -24.13
CA TYR A 312 9.53 -4.51 -23.83
C TYR A 312 8.71 -5.81 -23.87
N LEU A 313 7.42 -5.76 -23.51
CA LEU A 313 6.56 -6.94 -23.39
C LEU A 313 5.84 -7.33 -24.68
N PHE A 314 5.64 -6.39 -25.60
CA PHE A 314 4.76 -6.54 -26.76
C PHE A 314 5.36 -5.95 -28.02
N ASP A 315 5.26 -6.69 -29.12
CA ASP A 315 5.68 -6.27 -30.45
C ASP A 315 4.52 -5.61 -31.26
N ALA A 316 3.35 -5.43 -30.64
CA ALA A 316 2.14 -4.95 -31.30
C ALA A 316 1.43 -3.88 -30.45
N PRO A 317 0.74 -2.91 -31.09
CA PRO A 317 -0.07 -1.92 -30.38
C PRO A 317 -1.15 -2.57 -29.49
N LEU A 318 -1.40 -1.92 -28.37
CA LEU A 318 -2.24 -2.38 -27.27
C LEU A 318 -3.68 -1.94 -27.44
N ILE A 319 -4.62 -2.79 -27.02
CA ILE A 319 -5.95 -2.31 -26.63
C ILE A 319 -5.82 -1.79 -25.20
N CYS A 320 -6.15 -0.53 -24.95
CA CYS A 320 -6.17 0.03 -23.61
C CYS A 320 -7.60 0.02 -23.08
N VAL A 321 -7.87 -0.81 -22.07
CA VAL A 321 -9.18 -0.87 -21.40
C VAL A 321 -9.09 -0.08 -20.10
N ALA A 322 -10.08 0.76 -19.80
CA ALA A 322 -10.04 1.62 -18.63
C ALA A 322 -11.39 1.70 -17.94
N GLU A 323 -11.41 1.58 -16.62
CA GLU A 323 -12.62 1.65 -15.80
C GLU A 323 -12.60 2.87 -14.88
N SER A 324 -13.62 3.74 -14.97
CA SER A 324 -13.85 4.82 -14.02
C SER A 324 -12.59 5.66 -13.77
N ALA A 325 -12.02 5.62 -12.56
CA ALA A 325 -10.77 6.32 -12.21
C ALA A 325 -9.56 5.98 -13.09
N GLY A 326 -9.56 4.83 -13.78
CA GLY A 326 -8.54 4.46 -14.76
C GLY A 326 -8.63 5.23 -16.09
N VAL A 327 -9.79 5.81 -16.43
CA VAL A 327 -9.99 6.50 -17.72
C VAL A 327 -9.02 7.68 -17.92
N PRO A 328 -8.86 8.62 -16.96
CA PRO A 328 -7.88 9.70 -17.11
C PRO A 328 -6.43 9.24 -17.30
N TRP A 329 -6.07 8.07 -16.77
CA TRP A 329 -4.75 7.47 -16.94
C TRP A 329 -4.57 6.88 -18.34
N ALA A 330 -5.52 6.07 -18.80
CA ALA A 330 -5.47 5.47 -20.13
C ALA A 330 -5.45 6.53 -21.23
N VAL A 331 -6.26 7.57 -21.05
CA VAL A 331 -6.32 8.72 -21.97
C VAL A 331 -4.99 9.47 -22.00
N HIS A 332 -4.36 9.71 -20.85
CA HIS A 332 -3.04 10.32 -20.82
C HIS A 332 -2.00 9.46 -21.53
N PHE A 333 -2.00 8.16 -21.23
CA PHE A 333 -1.08 7.19 -21.82
C PHE A 333 -1.22 7.16 -23.35
N ALA A 334 -2.43 7.05 -23.88
CA ALA A 334 -2.68 7.03 -25.32
C ALA A 334 -2.32 8.35 -26.02
N LYS A 335 -2.51 9.49 -25.35
CA LYS A 335 -2.08 10.80 -25.87
C LYS A 335 -0.56 10.90 -25.97
N GLN A 336 0.16 10.39 -24.97
CA GLN A 336 1.63 10.45 -24.94
C GLN A 336 2.28 9.40 -25.85
N ASN A 337 1.62 8.26 -26.05
CA ASN A 337 2.16 7.10 -26.77
C ASN A 337 1.20 6.64 -27.87
N PRO A 338 0.92 7.47 -28.90
CA PRO A 338 -0.10 7.16 -29.91
C PRO A 338 0.23 5.90 -30.72
N ASP A 339 1.51 5.61 -30.94
CA ASP A 339 1.96 4.43 -31.71
C ASP A 339 1.80 3.11 -30.93
N LEU A 340 1.67 3.18 -29.60
CA LEU A 340 1.51 2.00 -28.74
C LEU A 340 0.04 1.62 -28.53
N VAL A 341 -0.93 2.42 -28.94
CA VAL A 341 -2.35 2.21 -28.62
C VAL A 341 -3.17 2.11 -29.91
N SER A 342 -3.71 0.92 -30.16
CA SER A 342 -4.63 0.70 -31.27
C SER A 342 -6.02 1.27 -30.99
N ARG A 343 -6.49 1.14 -29.75
CA ARG A 343 -7.86 1.48 -29.35
C ARG A 343 -7.98 1.77 -27.86
N LEU A 344 -8.83 2.74 -27.51
CA LEU A 344 -9.27 3.01 -26.14
C LEU A 344 -10.66 2.42 -25.89
N VAL A 345 -10.79 1.56 -24.90
CA VAL A 345 -12.07 1.01 -24.42
C VAL A 345 -12.36 1.59 -23.04
N LEU A 346 -13.34 2.48 -22.95
CA LEU A 346 -13.63 3.27 -21.75
C LEU A 346 -14.94 2.80 -21.12
N THR A 347 -14.86 2.31 -19.88
CA THR A 347 -16.00 1.76 -19.13
C THR A 347 -16.33 2.63 -17.94
N ALA A 348 -17.62 2.85 -17.69
CA ALA A 348 -18.08 3.65 -16.55
C ALA A 348 -17.34 5.01 -16.47
N THR A 349 -17.22 5.66 -17.63
CA THR A 349 -16.40 6.87 -17.82
C THR A 349 -16.78 7.95 -16.79
N PRO A 350 -15.81 8.53 -16.05
CA PRO A 350 -16.12 9.53 -15.04
C PRO A 350 -16.68 10.79 -15.68
N GLN A 351 -17.41 11.59 -14.90
CA GLN A 351 -17.86 12.91 -15.35
C GLN A 351 -16.65 13.82 -15.68
N ALA A 352 -16.78 14.63 -16.73
CA ALA A 352 -15.78 15.64 -17.04
C ALA A 352 -15.81 16.79 -16.02
N VAL A 353 -14.63 17.29 -15.69
CA VAL A 353 -14.43 18.36 -14.70
C VAL A 353 -15.02 19.70 -15.19
N GLN A 354 -15.11 19.87 -16.51
CA GLN A 354 -15.89 20.91 -17.16
C GLN A 354 -17.00 20.21 -17.96
N PRO A 355 -18.28 20.50 -17.69
CA PRO A 355 -19.37 19.91 -18.45
C PRO A 355 -19.31 20.37 -19.91
N VAL A 356 -19.61 19.45 -20.84
CA VAL A 356 -19.67 19.75 -22.28
C VAL A 356 -20.73 20.81 -22.60
N LYS A 357 -21.76 20.92 -21.75
CA LYS A 357 -22.71 22.03 -21.75
C LYS A 357 -22.40 22.96 -20.57
N THR A 358 -21.75 24.08 -20.84
CA THR A 358 -21.81 25.25 -19.96
C THR A 358 -23.21 25.81 -20.04
N SER A 359 -24.05 25.64 -19.01
CA SER A 359 -25.17 26.58 -18.87
C SER A 359 -24.56 27.95 -18.63
N ASP A 360 -25.00 28.98 -19.37
CA ASP A 360 -24.54 30.39 -19.29
C ASP A 360 -24.79 31.07 -17.92
N SER A 361 -24.98 30.31 -16.86
CA SER A 361 -25.30 30.77 -15.51
C SER A 361 -24.70 29.85 -14.44
N SER A 362 -23.37 29.68 -14.42
CA SER A 362 -22.73 29.14 -13.21
C SER A 362 -22.98 30.11 -12.06
N THR A 363 -23.77 29.68 -11.08
CA THR A 363 -23.96 30.49 -9.87
C THR A 363 -22.64 30.52 -9.09
N LEU A 364 -22.41 31.59 -8.32
CA LEU A 364 -21.26 31.68 -7.40
C LEU A 364 -21.13 30.46 -6.48
N PHE A 365 -22.27 29.84 -6.11
CA PHE A 365 -22.30 28.63 -5.30
C PHE A 365 -21.76 27.40 -6.05
N VAL A 366 -22.10 27.24 -7.34
CA VAL A 366 -21.57 26.16 -8.19
C VAL A 366 -20.06 26.33 -8.36
N GLU A 367 -19.59 27.55 -8.60
CA GLU A 367 -18.17 27.85 -8.73
C GLU A 367 -17.39 27.61 -7.43
N MET A 368 -17.93 28.05 -6.28
CA MET A 368 -17.35 27.74 -4.97
C MET A 368 -17.30 26.23 -4.73
N SER A 369 -18.37 25.49 -5.03
CA SER A 369 -18.42 24.03 -4.88
C SER A 369 -17.39 23.33 -5.77
N GLN A 370 -17.19 23.80 -7.01
CA GLN A 370 -16.17 23.27 -7.91
C GLN A 370 -14.76 23.57 -7.40
N ARG A 371 -14.50 24.80 -6.91
CA ARG A 371 -13.20 25.15 -6.31
C ARG A 371 -12.91 24.32 -5.06
N LEU A 372 -13.91 24.12 -4.21
CA LEU A 372 -13.80 23.30 -2.99
C LEU A 372 -13.47 21.84 -3.32
N ARG A 373 -14.09 21.29 -4.38
CA ARG A 373 -13.81 19.94 -4.89
C ARG A 373 -12.39 19.78 -5.48
N ARG A 374 -11.73 20.89 -5.82
CA ARG A 374 -10.34 20.91 -6.33
C ARG A 374 -9.31 21.32 -5.28
N ASP A 375 -9.71 21.71 -4.06
CA ASP A 375 -8.77 22.07 -2.99
C ASP A 375 -8.05 20.82 -2.48
N GLU A 376 -6.72 20.84 -2.52
CA GLU A 376 -5.89 19.67 -2.19
C GLU A 376 -6.08 19.20 -0.76
N ARG A 377 -6.33 20.11 0.20
CA ARG A 377 -6.52 19.74 1.60
C ARG A 377 -7.84 19.03 1.79
N ILE A 378 -8.86 19.44 1.04
CA ILE A 378 -10.19 18.83 1.08
C ILE A 378 -10.16 17.45 0.44
N ILE A 379 -9.53 17.31 -0.74
CA ILE A 379 -9.31 16.01 -1.36
C ILE A 379 -8.56 15.08 -0.40
N THR A 380 -7.45 15.56 0.18
CA THR A 380 -6.65 14.78 1.14
C THR A 380 -7.47 14.35 2.36
N GLY A 381 -8.21 15.28 2.97
CA GLY A 381 -9.06 14.99 4.12
C GLY A 381 -10.18 14.01 3.82
N LEU A 382 -10.89 14.16 2.70
CA LEU A 382 -11.93 13.23 2.27
C LEU A 382 -11.36 11.85 1.93
N THR A 383 -10.17 11.78 1.33
CA THR A 383 -9.46 10.52 1.06
C THR A 383 -9.12 9.78 2.36
N GLN A 384 -8.64 10.50 3.38
CA GLN A 384 -8.34 9.90 4.68
C GLN A 384 -9.58 9.31 5.34
N VAL A 385 -10.72 10.01 5.25
CA VAL A 385 -12.02 9.51 5.73
C VAL A 385 -12.42 8.26 4.93
N TYR A 386 -12.39 8.32 3.60
CA TYR A 386 -12.69 7.18 2.73
C TYR A 386 -11.84 5.95 3.05
N ASN A 387 -10.53 6.14 3.27
CA ASN A 387 -9.62 5.05 3.67
C ASN A 387 -9.99 4.47 5.03
N ALA A 388 -10.34 5.31 6.01
CA ALA A 388 -10.79 4.83 7.32
C ALA A 388 -12.04 3.94 7.23
N PHE A 389 -13.02 4.32 6.40
CA PHE A 389 -14.21 3.49 6.14
C PHE A 389 -13.84 2.18 5.41
N SER A 390 -12.96 2.25 4.41
CA SER A 390 -12.55 1.11 3.57
C SER A 390 -11.76 0.04 4.34
N ARG A 391 -11.12 0.38 5.47
CA ARG A 391 -10.43 -0.58 6.34
C ARG A 391 -11.35 -1.59 7.02
N VAL A 392 -12.62 -1.22 7.21
CA VAL A 392 -13.60 -2.02 7.96
C VAL A 392 -14.62 -2.60 6.96
N PRO A 393 -14.61 -3.91 6.66
CA PRO A 393 -15.44 -4.50 5.60
C PRO A 393 -16.93 -4.15 5.69
N ALA A 394 -17.52 -4.20 6.88
CA ALA A 394 -18.93 -3.87 7.07
C ALA A 394 -19.27 -2.39 6.80
N LEU A 395 -18.32 -1.48 7.06
CA LEU A 395 -18.48 -0.07 6.76
C LEU A 395 -18.26 0.21 5.28
N ALA A 396 -17.26 -0.43 4.67
CA ALA A 396 -17.01 -0.37 3.24
C ALA A 396 -18.25 -0.84 2.44
N GLN A 397 -18.82 -1.99 2.82
CA GLN A 397 -20.04 -2.52 2.20
C GLN A 397 -21.20 -1.53 2.30
N LYS A 398 -21.47 -0.99 3.49
CA LYS A 398 -22.55 0.00 3.70
C LYS A 398 -22.31 1.29 2.90
N GLY A 399 -21.07 1.75 2.84
CA GLY A 399 -20.68 2.95 2.08
C GLY A 399 -20.90 2.77 0.59
N LEU A 400 -20.41 1.66 0.02
CA LEU A 400 -20.61 1.34 -1.40
C LEU A 400 -22.10 1.09 -1.70
N ALA A 401 -22.81 0.32 -0.87
CA ALA A 401 -24.26 0.11 -1.04
C ALA A 401 -25.02 1.44 -1.05
N HIS A 402 -24.63 2.41 -0.20
CA HIS A 402 -25.24 3.75 -0.22
C HIS A 402 -24.91 4.53 -1.50
N MET A 403 -23.68 4.42 -1.99
CA MET A 403 -23.22 5.10 -3.21
C MET A 403 -23.98 4.58 -4.45
N TYR A 404 -24.20 3.27 -4.52
CA TYR A 404 -24.80 2.59 -5.66
C TYR A 404 -26.30 2.30 -5.55
N ARG A 405 -26.96 2.68 -4.44
CA ARG A 405 -28.37 2.38 -4.12
C ARG A 405 -29.41 2.76 -5.19
N LYS A 406 -29.04 3.59 -6.15
CA LYS A 406 -29.93 4.03 -7.25
C LYS A 406 -29.86 3.14 -8.49
N SER A 407 -28.90 2.21 -8.56
CA SER A 407 -28.86 1.14 -9.55
C SER A 407 -29.12 -0.22 -8.88
N PRO A 408 -30.25 -0.87 -9.18
CA PRO A 408 -30.48 -2.27 -8.81
C PRO A 408 -29.37 -3.21 -9.29
N ALA A 409 -28.85 -2.99 -10.51
CA ALA A 409 -27.77 -3.81 -11.07
C ALA A 409 -26.46 -3.71 -10.25
N ASP A 410 -26.04 -2.49 -9.89
CA ASP A 410 -24.85 -2.31 -9.04
C ASP A 410 -25.06 -2.87 -7.64
N SER A 411 -26.25 -2.70 -7.08
CA SER A 411 -26.60 -3.24 -5.76
C SER A 411 -26.46 -4.78 -5.74
N ALA A 412 -27.03 -5.45 -6.74
CA ALA A 412 -26.95 -6.90 -6.87
C ALA A 412 -25.51 -7.38 -7.11
N CYS A 413 -24.76 -6.66 -7.95
CA CYS A 413 -23.35 -6.95 -8.20
C CYS A 413 -22.53 -6.84 -6.91
N LEU A 414 -22.66 -5.74 -6.15
CA LEU A 414 -21.94 -5.55 -4.89
C LEU A 414 -22.28 -6.62 -3.85
N ASP A 415 -23.56 -6.98 -3.72
CA ASP A 415 -23.97 -8.04 -2.79
C ASP A 415 -23.27 -9.36 -3.13
N SER A 416 -23.15 -9.70 -4.42
CA SER A 416 -22.36 -10.85 -4.86
C SER A 416 -20.87 -10.70 -4.55
N LEU A 417 -20.28 -9.53 -4.83
CA LEU A 417 -18.85 -9.27 -4.58
C LEU A 417 -18.47 -9.35 -3.10
N PHE A 418 -19.36 -8.91 -2.20
CA PHE A 418 -19.15 -8.97 -0.75
C PHE A 418 -19.45 -10.33 -0.12
N GLN A 419 -20.09 -11.27 -0.85
CA GLN A 419 -20.17 -12.67 -0.40
C GLN A 419 -18.80 -13.35 -0.41
N LYS A 420 -17.86 -12.85 -1.22
CA LYS A 420 -16.46 -13.32 -1.26
C LYS A 420 -15.56 -12.33 -0.51
N PRO A 421 -14.47 -12.79 0.13
CA PRO A 421 -13.58 -11.90 0.88
C PRO A 421 -12.76 -10.96 -0.02
N HIS A 422 -12.62 -11.27 -1.31
CA HIS A 422 -11.62 -10.62 -2.18
C HIS A 422 -11.77 -9.10 -2.29
N LEU A 423 -12.97 -8.59 -2.56
CA LEU A 423 -13.19 -7.13 -2.67
C LEU A 423 -12.84 -6.42 -1.35
N ALA A 424 -13.30 -6.95 -0.22
CA ALA A 424 -13.02 -6.37 1.09
C ALA A 424 -11.51 -6.42 1.43
N GLU A 425 -10.81 -7.46 1.02
CA GLU A 425 -9.36 -7.58 1.19
C GLU A 425 -8.59 -6.54 0.37
N TRP A 426 -9.00 -6.28 -0.88
CA TRP A 426 -8.42 -5.24 -1.73
C TRP A 426 -8.67 -3.84 -1.17
N LEU A 427 -9.91 -3.52 -0.81
CA LEU A 427 -10.26 -2.22 -0.22
C LEU A 427 -9.44 -1.95 1.04
N ARG A 428 -9.30 -2.97 1.91
CA ARG A 428 -8.48 -2.86 3.13
C ARG A 428 -6.99 -2.69 2.81
N LEU A 429 -6.45 -3.44 1.85
CA LEU A 429 -5.04 -3.36 1.47
C LEU A 429 -4.70 -1.96 0.93
N ILE A 430 -5.50 -1.45 0.00
CA ILE A 430 -5.35 -0.10 -0.58
C ILE A 430 -5.44 0.95 0.53
N ALA A 431 -6.46 0.88 1.38
CA ALA A 431 -6.64 1.84 2.47
C ALA A 431 -5.49 1.85 3.51
N ASN A 432 -4.76 0.74 3.63
CA ASN A 432 -3.63 0.62 4.56
C ASN A 432 -2.29 1.00 3.93
N HIS A 433 -2.10 0.79 2.63
CA HIS A 433 -0.78 0.85 2.01
C HIS A 433 -0.66 1.79 0.82
N ALA A 434 -1.77 2.27 0.26
CA ALA A 434 -1.80 3.13 -0.93
C ALA A 434 -2.35 4.54 -0.66
N THR A 435 -2.27 5.04 0.58
CA THR A 435 -2.96 6.29 0.97
C THR A 435 -2.54 7.51 0.14
N PHE A 436 -1.25 7.64 -0.20
CA PHE A 436 -0.77 8.73 -1.07
C PHE A 436 -1.21 8.54 -2.53
N ALA A 437 -1.14 7.30 -3.04
CA ALA A 437 -1.61 6.99 -4.38
C ALA A 437 -3.12 7.27 -4.53
N SER A 438 -3.95 6.97 -3.51
CA SER A 438 -5.38 7.32 -3.51
C SER A 438 -5.64 8.82 -3.63
N VAL A 439 -4.78 9.67 -3.05
CA VAL A 439 -4.89 11.12 -3.20
C VAL A 439 -4.53 11.53 -4.63
N ASP A 440 -3.48 10.95 -5.20
CA ASP A 440 -3.08 11.22 -6.58
C ASP A 440 -4.14 10.74 -7.59
N GLU A 441 -4.82 9.62 -7.34
CA GLU A 441 -5.97 9.15 -8.12
C GLU A 441 -7.09 10.19 -8.17
N LEU A 442 -7.50 10.71 -7.01
CA LEU A 442 -8.56 11.72 -6.96
C LEU A 442 -8.14 13.02 -7.63
N LYS A 443 -6.87 13.44 -7.46
CA LYS A 443 -6.36 14.62 -8.14
C LYS A 443 -6.30 14.42 -9.67
N ASN A 444 -5.95 13.24 -10.16
CA ASN A 444 -5.96 12.92 -11.59
C ASN A 444 -7.39 12.90 -12.16
N LEU A 445 -8.37 12.41 -11.41
CA LEU A 445 -9.81 12.53 -11.75
C LEU A 445 -10.27 13.99 -11.92
N GLN A 446 -9.64 14.94 -11.21
CA GLN A 446 -9.94 16.37 -11.33
C GLN A 446 -9.17 17.08 -12.47
N ARG A 447 -8.35 16.36 -13.23
CA ARG A 447 -7.63 16.90 -14.40
C ARG A 447 -8.58 17.10 -15.58
N ASP A 448 -8.19 17.95 -16.52
CA ASP A 448 -8.88 18.07 -17.82
C ASP A 448 -8.51 16.89 -18.75
N TRP A 449 -8.93 15.69 -18.35
CA TRP A 449 -8.73 14.48 -19.13
C TRP A 449 -9.56 14.46 -20.43
N LEU A 450 -10.65 15.25 -20.50
CA LEU A 450 -11.46 15.35 -21.71
C LEU A 450 -10.71 16.03 -22.85
N SER A 451 -9.94 17.08 -22.56
CA SER A 451 -9.05 17.70 -23.55
C SER A 451 -7.95 16.74 -24.01
N ASP A 452 -7.42 15.91 -23.11
CA ASP A 452 -6.48 14.86 -23.49
C ASP A 452 -7.14 13.81 -24.40
N LEU A 453 -8.37 13.39 -24.09
CA LEU A 453 -9.11 12.42 -24.89
C LEU A 453 -9.37 12.94 -26.30
N LYS A 454 -9.74 14.21 -26.44
CA LYS A 454 -9.90 14.88 -27.74
C LYS A 454 -8.61 14.91 -28.55
N ALA A 455 -7.45 14.90 -27.90
CA ALA A 455 -6.14 14.91 -28.55
C ALA A 455 -5.64 13.51 -28.94
N THR A 456 -6.38 12.44 -28.65
CA THR A 456 -6.02 11.07 -29.05
C THR A 456 -6.48 10.76 -30.47
N SER A 457 -5.64 10.05 -31.24
CA SER A 457 -5.91 9.66 -32.63
C SER A 457 -6.48 8.25 -32.80
N CYS A 458 -6.40 7.40 -31.78
CA CYS A 458 -6.92 6.03 -31.84
C CYS A 458 -8.45 5.97 -31.77
N GLU A 459 -9.05 4.85 -32.13
CA GLU A 459 -10.48 4.59 -31.98
C GLU A 459 -10.90 4.59 -30.50
N LYS A 460 -12.10 5.08 -30.20
CA LYS A 460 -12.65 5.13 -28.84
C LYS A 460 -13.94 4.34 -28.77
N ILE A 461 -14.02 3.37 -27.87
CA ILE A 461 -15.26 2.62 -27.60
C ILE A 461 -15.68 2.89 -26.17
N PHE A 462 -16.88 3.39 -25.97
CA PHE A 462 -17.48 3.63 -24.66
C PHE A 462 -18.46 2.51 -24.33
N PHE A 463 -18.32 1.93 -23.14
CA PHE A 463 -19.30 1.02 -22.55
C PHE A 463 -19.83 1.64 -21.26
N HIS A 464 -21.14 1.92 -21.22
CA HIS A 464 -21.71 2.64 -20.09
C HIS A 464 -23.03 2.02 -19.66
N GLY A 465 -23.18 1.78 -18.36
CA GLY A 465 -24.43 1.30 -17.78
C GLY A 465 -25.51 2.38 -17.86
N GLU A 466 -26.70 2.00 -18.29
CA GLU A 466 -27.86 2.90 -18.36
C GLU A 466 -28.22 3.50 -16.99
N GLU A 467 -28.00 2.75 -15.92
CA GLU A 467 -28.42 3.08 -14.56
C GLU A 467 -27.29 3.69 -13.71
N ASP A 468 -26.12 4.03 -14.29
CA ASP A 468 -24.95 4.50 -13.54
C ASP A 468 -25.29 5.72 -12.65
N PRO A 469 -25.27 5.56 -11.31
CA PRO A 469 -25.68 6.62 -10.39
C PRO A 469 -24.55 7.61 -10.07
N ILE A 470 -23.32 7.32 -10.50
CA ILE A 470 -22.12 8.13 -10.26
C ILE A 470 -21.84 9.00 -11.49
N SER A 471 -21.88 8.41 -12.68
CA SER A 471 -21.60 9.08 -13.94
C SER A 471 -22.80 8.94 -14.87
N PRO A 472 -23.74 9.91 -14.87
CA PRO A 472 -24.95 9.84 -15.67
C PRO A 472 -24.65 9.60 -17.14
N ILE A 473 -25.35 8.63 -17.74
CA ILE A 473 -25.12 8.19 -19.12
C ILE A 473 -25.21 9.33 -20.15
N GLU A 474 -26.12 10.29 -19.94
CA GLU A 474 -26.33 11.40 -20.87
C GLU A 474 -25.12 12.33 -20.97
N ASP A 475 -24.36 12.50 -19.88
CA ASP A 475 -23.14 13.31 -19.90
C ASP A 475 -22.05 12.64 -20.73
N ILE A 476 -21.92 11.32 -20.59
CA ILE A 476 -20.89 10.54 -21.32
C ILE A 476 -21.28 10.36 -22.78
N ARG A 477 -22.57 10.14 -23.06
CA ARG A 477 -23.11 10.13 -24.43
C ARG A 477 -22.88 11.47 -25.13
N ALA A 478 -23.05 12.58 -24.42
CA ALA A 478 -22.72 13.91 -24.95
C ALA A 478 -21.23 14.06 -25.24
N ILE A 479 -20.33 13.51 -24.42
CA ILE A 479 -18.89 13.48 -24.70
C ILE A 479 -18.61 12.69 -25.98
N ALA A 480 -19.07 11.44 -26.07
CA ALA A 480 -18.82 10.55 -27.19
C ALA A 480 -19.30 11.15 -28.53
N LYS A 481 -20.46 11.82 -28.54
CA LYS A 481 -21.01 12.47 -29.74
C LYS A 481 -20.09 13.53 -30.36
N HIS A 482 -19.21 14.15 -29.57
CA HIS A 482 -18.30 15.20 -30.05
C HIS A 482 -16.86 14.71 -30.30
N LEU A 483 -16.63 13.39 -30.20
CA LEU A 483 -15.32 12.79 -30.46
C LEU A 483 -15.31 12.10 -31.83
N PRO A 484 -14.27 12.30 -32.64
CA PRO A 484 -14.10 11.54 -33.87
C PRO A 484 -13.82 10.07 -33.53
N GLU A 485 -14.37 9.16 -34.34
CA GLU A 485 -14.14 7.71 -34.23
C GLU A 485 -14.51 7.14 -32.85
N ALA A 486 -15.58 7.72 -32.25
CA ALA A 486 -16.14 7.26 -30.99
C ALA A 486 -17.38 6.41 -31.21
N HIS A 487 -17.38 5.20 -30.67
CA HIS A 487 -18.50 4.28 -30.60
C HIS A 487 -19.06 4.26 -29.19
N PHE A 488 -20.38 4.34 -29.03
CA PHE A 488 -21.01 4.38 -27.71
C PHE A 488 -22.01 3.22 -27.55
N HIS A 489 -21.72 2.35 -26.59
CA HIS A 489 -22.52 1.18 -26.25
C HIS A 489 -23.20 1.42 -24.90
N THR A 490 -24.52 1.61 -24.96
CA THR A 490 -25.37 1.59 -23.76
C THR A 490 -25.58 0.14 -23.34
N ILE A 491 -25.34 -0.17 -22.07
CA ILE A 491 -25.61 -1.49 -21.50
C ILE A 491 -26.85 -1.38 -20.61
N GLU A 492 -27.94 -2.00 -21.07
CA GLU A 492 -29.20 -2.08 -20.32
C GLU A 492 -29.03 -2.94 -19.06
N ASN A 493 -29.76 -2.60 -18.00
CA ASN A 493 -29.69 -3.29 -16.70
C ASN A 493 -28.27 -3.34 -16.11
N ALA A 494 -27.47 -2.31 -16.35
CA ALA A 494 -26.13 -2.16 -15.81
C ALA A 494 -25.94 -0.77 -15.20
N GLY A 495 -25.13 -0.70 -14.15
CA GLY A 495 -24.77 0.54 -13.48
C GLY A 495 -23.30 0.91 -13.70
N HIS A 496 -22.69 1.51 -12.69
CA HIS A 496 -21.27 1.90 -12.72
C HIS A 496 -20.32 0.71 -12.77
N LEU A 497 -20.72 -0.45 -12.22
CA LEU A 497 -19.89 -1.66 -12.19
C LEU A 497 -20.03 -2.49 -13.48
N VAL A 498 -20.34 -1.84 -14.60
CA VAL A 498 -20.65 -2.47 -15.90
C VAL A 498 -19.57 -3.44 -16.38
N LEU A 499 -18.29 -3.16 -16.11
CA LEU A 499 -17.19 -4.04 -16.50
C LEU A 499 -17.22 -5.37 -15.75
N SER A 500 -17.59 -5.36 -14.47
CA SER A 500 -17.75 -6.59 -13.68
C SER A 500 -19.07 -7.30 -13.98
N GLN A 501 -20.13 -6.55 -14.32
CA GLN A 501 -21.46 -7.10 -14.65
C GLN A 501 -21.51 -7.76 -16.04
N HIS A 502 -20.79 -7.21 -17.02
CA HIS A 502 -20.91 -7.59 -18.43
C HIS A 502 -19.56 -7.87 -19.10
N PHE A 503 -18.59 -8.38 -18.35
CA PHE A 503 -17.20 -8.59 -18.81
C PHE A 503 -17.13 -9.36 -20.14
N GLY A 504 -17.79 -10.51 -20.25
CA GLY A 504 -17.75 -11.34 -21.46
C GLY A 504 -18.29 -10.61 -22.70
N SER A 505 -19.42 -9.91 -22.57
CA SER A 505 -20.01 -9.12 -23.66
C SER A 505 -19.08 -7.99 -24.11
N LEU A 506 -18.42 -7.33 -23.15
CA LEU A 506 -17.44 -6.30 -23.44
C LEU A 506 -16.24 -6.86 -24.21
N LEU A 507 -15.70 -8.02 -23.79
CA LEU A 507 -14.59 -8.66 -24.50
C LEU A 507 -14.96 -8.99 -25.95
N SER A 508 -16.15 -9.53 -26.19
CA SER A 508 -16.61 -9.83 -27.55
C SER A 508 -16.75 -8.58 -28.41
N GLN A 509 -17.29 -7.49 -27.86
CA GLN A 509 -17.50 -6.24 -28.61
C GLN A 509 -16.19 -5.49 -28.86
N MET A 510 -15.27 -5.45 -27.91
CA MET A 510 -13.99 -4.76 -28.10
C MET A 510 -13.03 -5.49 -29.03
N THR A 511 -13.24 -6.80 -29.30
CA THR A 511 -12.43 -7.62 -30.19
C THR A 511 -13.07 -7.87 -31.56
N ALA A 512 -14.36 -7.56 -31.72
CA ALA A 512 -15.00 -7.60 -33.03
C ALA A 512 -14.27 -6.65 -33.98
N MET A 513 -13.58 -7.21 -34.98
CA MET A 513 -12.91 -6.45 -36.03
C MET A 513 -13.94 -5.76 -36.93
N ASP A 514 -13.59 -4.60 -37.49
CA ASP A 514 -14.31 -3.89 -38.56
C ASP A 514 -14.35 -4.72 -39.86
N GLY A 515 -15.17 -5.77 -39.86
CA GLY A 515 -15.24 -6.77 -40.91
C GLY A 515 -16.60 -7.46 -40.95
N SER A 516 -17.69 -6.70 -40.87
CA SER A 516 -18.99 -7.15 -41.39
C SER A 516 -19.34 -6.30 -42.61
N PRO A 517 -19.41 -6.89 -43.83
CA PRO A 517 -19.92 -6.18 -44.99
C PRO A 517 -21.40 -5.87 -44.75
N GLU A 518 -21.84 -4.76 -45.35
CA GLU A 518 -23.22 -4.33 -45.53
C GLU A 518 -24.26 -5.44 -45.33
N LEU A 519 -25.10 -5.31 -44.30
CA LEU A 519 -26.43 -5.92 -44.35
C LEU A 519 -27.30 -5.04 -45.25
N SER A 520 -27.11 -5.20 -46.56
CA SER A 520 -28.06 -4.82 -47.58
C SER A 520 -29.10 -5.94 -47.73
N SER A 521 -30.24 -5.77 -47.06
CA SER A 521 -31.59 -6.08 -47.56
C SER A 521 -32.66 -5.66 -46.56
#